data_AF-A0A0G1G637-F1
#
_entry.id   AF-A0A0G1G637-F1
#
_cell.length_a   1.000
_cell.length_b   1.000
_cell.length_c   1.000
_cell.angle_alpha   90.00
_cell.angle_beta   90.00
_cell.angle_gamma   90.00
#
_symmetry.space_group_name_H-M   'P 1'
#
loop_
_entity.id
_entity.type
_entity.pdbx_description
1 polymer ?
#
loop_
_entity_poly.entity_id
_entity_poly.type
_entity_poly.pdbx_seq_one_letter_code
_entity_poly.pdbx_strand_id
1 'polypeptide(L)'
;MFKWLLNLFSPYANPFEKKVGKFFKSIKANSNPIDVQMRLRDLMQENLVCVNLFMEKKYKNYKYLKKSVRKQMYANVQILNKEFDQYAATQSVIPSIEMPKGMEEKIKHLYTIMSYLRPGQHYEYEKAANFGKLLKDPTKEKLIGDCNQIVTLYSHLYARKYPISDLKIKILPGHVCLHFEGLDIEATNGTFKKYEEFDYLLPITEIISTNIMDVTDSTAEVGSIDPRTIVKRAQLAYMISSMQDLVTKNLNIAYRNLGVSLMNEHNYESAIFFLEKLGDIDLIKTAYRNASIHYLNKKDFKKASYYVEKSDDEKLKKTIIRNQGITYYNKKNYKKASEYFQKMGDLEMVKACKMGEYSLLSQKIRGVKTVADAKKHRSVYQHMLELATSAGDEKAAASARDTLAKI
;
A
#
# COMPACT_ATOMS: atom_id res chain seq x y z
N MET A 1 38.34 10.34 -5.73
CA MET A 1 38.23 8.86 -5.62
C MET A 1 37.01 8.39 -4.82
N PHE A 2 36.76 8.91 -3.61
CA PHE A 2 35.64 8.46 -2.74
C PHE A 2 34.22 8.65 -3.30
N LYS A 3 33.94 9.80 -3.96
CA LYS A 3 32.64 10.05 -4.65
C LYS A 3 32.38 9.10 -5.82
N TRP A 4 33.43 8.60 -6.48
CA TRP A 4 33.31 7.67 -7.60
C TRP A 4 32.93 6.26 -7.12
N LEU A 5 33.57 5.77 -6.06
CA LEU A 5 33.22 4.51 -5.38
C LEU A 5 31.77 4.52 -4.86
N LEU A 6 31.32 5.62 -4.23
CA LEU A 6 29.93 5.75 -3.77
C LEU A 6 28.90 5.75 -4.93
N ASN A 7 29.29 6.16 -6.14
CA ASN A 7 28.43 6.15 -7.32
C ASN A 7 28.31 4.76 -7.98
N LEU A 8 29.29 3.86 -7.79
CA LEU A 8 29.20 2.48 -8.27
C LEU A 8 28.02 1.75 -7.59
N PHE A 9 27.87 1.91 -6.27
CA PHE A 9 26.81 1.29 -5.48
C PHE A 9 25.48 2.05 -5.49
N SER A 10 25.42 3.24 -6.10
CA SER A 10 24.18 4.00 -6.23
C SER A 10 23.15 3.23 -7.08
N PRO A 11 21.88 3.10 -6.65
CA PRO A 11 20.84 2.46 -7.46
C PRO A 11 20.40 3.30 -8.67
N TYR A 12 20.76 4.58 -8.68
CA TYR A 12 20.46 5.55 -9.75
C TYR A 12 21.46 5.44 -10.91
N ALA A 13 20.98 5.57 -12.14
CA ALA A 13 21.79 5.47 -13.36
C ALA A 13 22.50 6.78 -13.74
N ASN A 14 22.01 7.94 -13.30
CA ASN A 14 22.69 9.23 -13.46
C ASN A 14 22.37 10.23 -12.29
N PRO A 15 23.05 11.40 -12.21
CA PRO A 15 22.80 12.39 -11.16
C PRO A 15 21.37 12.97 -11.17
N PHE A 16 20.77 13.14 -12.34
CA PHE A 16 19.41 13.67 -12.46
C PHE A 16 18.36 12.68 -11.94
N GLU A 17 18.45 11.39 -12.27
CA GLU A 17 17.60 10.33 -11.71
C GLU A 17 17.73 10.28 -10.18
N LYS A 18 18.93 10.55 -9.63
CA LYS A 18 19.12 10.68 -8.17
C LYS A 18 18.40 11.90 -7.61
N LYS A 19 18.37 13.04 -8.32
CA LYS A 19 17.60 14.25 -7.96
C LYS A 19 16.09 13.92 -7.93
N VAL A 20 15.58 13.27 -8.98
CA VAL A 20 14.19 12.79 -9.07
C VAL A 20 13.86 11.83 -7.94
N GLY A 21 14.72 10.84 -7.67
CA GLY A 21 14.50 9.88 -6.59
C GLY A 21 14.48 10.50 -5.20
N LYS A 22 15.33 11.51 -4.95
CA LYS A 22 15.30 12.30 -3.71
C LYS A 22 14.00 13.09 -3.58
N PHE A 23 13.51 13.69 -4.66
CA PHE A 23 12.23 14.40 -4.67
C PHE A 23 11.08 13.46 -4.26
N PHE A 24 10.89 12.34 -4.94
CA PHE A 24 9.82 11.40 -4.61
C PHE A 24 9.98 10.72 -3.24
N LYS A 25 11.19 10.63 -2.70
CA LYS A 25 11.42 10.16 -1.32
C LYS A 25 11.06 11.23 -0.28
N SER A 26 11.13 12.51 -0.65
CA SER A 26 10.83 13.63 0.25
C SER A 26 9.33 13.89 0.43
N ILE A 27 8.48 13.39 -0.49
CA ILE A 27 7.03 13.53 -0.41
C ILE A 27 6.51 12.68 0.75
N LYS A 28 5.78 13.32 1.66
CA LYS A 28 5.11 12.73 2.82
C LYS A 28 3.62 12.99 2.74
N ALA A 29 2.83 12.28 3.56
CA ALA A 29 1.39 12.46 3.63
C ALA A 29 0.96 13.88 4.05
N ASN A 30 1.84 14.64 4.70
CA ASN A 30 1.62 16.03 5.11
C ASN A 30 2.39 17.05 4.26
N SER A 31 2.94 16.65 3.12
CA SER A 31 3.58 17.59 2.20
C SER A 31 2.54 18.56 1.62
N ASN A 32 2.93 19.80 1.36
CA ASN A 32 2.08 20.77 0.68
C ASN A 32 1.91 20.38 -0.80
N PRO A 33 0.69 20.13 -1.30
CA PRO A 33 0.47 19.76 -2.70
C PRO A 33 0.99 20.79 -3.71
N ILE A 34 0.89 22.08 -3.41
CA ILE A 34 1.32 23.17 -4.31
C ILE A 34 2.85 23.10 -4.50
N ASP A 35 3.61 23.00 -3.40
CA ASP A 35 5.07 22.90 -3.44
C ASP A 35 5.52 21.63 -4.17
N VAL A 36 4.79 20.53 -3.98
CA VAL A 36 5.08 19.26 -4.67
C VAL A 36 4.85 19.41 -6.18
N GLN A 37 3.73 20.00 -6.60
CA GLN A 37 3.44 20.22 -8.02
C GLN A 37 4.43 21.17 -8.69
N MET A 38 4.83 22.26 -8.02
CA MET A 38 5.85 23.18 -8.54
C MET A 38 7.19 22.47 -8.74
N ARG A 39 7.67 21.76 -7.73
CA ARG A 39 8.95 21.02 -7.84
C ARG A 39 8.89 19.88 -8.85
N LEU A 40 7.73 19.22 -9.00
CA LEU A 40 7.53 18.22 -10.04
C LEU A 40 7.64 18.86 -11.42
N ARG A 41 7.01 20.01 -11.63
CA ARG A 41 7.09 20.78 -12.89
C ARG A 41 8.54 21.14 -13.23
N ASP A 42 9.32 21.60 -12.26
CA ASP A 42 10.75 21.92 -12.48
C ASP A 42 11.56 20.70 -12.94
N LEU A 43 11.29 19.52 -12.35
CA LEU A 43 11.93 18.28 -12.78
C LEU A 43 11.47 17.85 -14.18
N MET A 44 10.19 18.02 -14.49
CA MET A 44 9.66 17.73 -15.81
C MET A 44 10.25 18.65 -16.89
N GLN A 45 10.40 19.94 -16.57
CA GLN A 45 11.05 20.93 -17.43
C GLN A 45 12.49 20.52 -17.75
N GLU A 46 13.24 20.06 -16.75
CA GLU A 46 14.65 19.68 -16.92
C GLU A 46 14.78 18.39 -17.74
N ASN A 47 14.00 17.35 -17.42
CA ASN A 47 14.01 16.09 -18.19
C ASN A 47 12.80 15.19 -17.84
N LEU A 48 11.68 15.42 -18.52
CA LEU A 48 10.43 14.65 -18.33
C LEU A 48 10.63 13.14 -18.60
N VAL A 49 11.41 12.77 -19.61
CA VAL A 49 11.63 11.35 -19.95
C VAL A 49 12.28 10.60 -18.78
N CYS A 50 13.28 11.21 -18.14
CA CYS A 50 13.92 10.60 -16.97
C CYS A 50 13.00 10.55 -15.76
N VAL A 51 12.14 11.55 -15.56
CA VAL A 51 11.09 11.51 -14.54
C VAL A 51 10.18 10.30 -14.78
N ASN A 52 9.62 10.14 -15.99
CA ASN A 52 8.72 9.02 -16.30
C ASN A 52 9.40 7.65 -16.18
N LEU A 53 10.61 7.47 -16.73
CA LEU A 53 11.36 6.22 -16.61
C LEU A 53 11.67 5.84 -15.16
N PHE A 54 11.99 6.83 -14.31
CA PHE A 54 12.18 6.60 -12.88
C PHE A 54 10.88 6.10 -12.23
N MET A 55 9.75 6.69 -12.60
CA MET A 55 8.44 6.32 -12.08
C MET A 55 8.03 4.90 -12.47
N GLU A 56 8.22 4.52 -13.74
CA GLU A 56 7.97 3.16 -14.18
C GLU A 56 8.82 2.15 -13.42
N LYS A 57 10.12 2.43 -13.27
CA LYS A 57 11.00 1.55 -12.52
C LYS A 57 10.55 1.38 -11.07
N LYS A 58 10.18 2.48 -10.41
CA LYS A 58 9.88 2.47 -8.99
C LYS A 58 8.50 1.89 -8.68
N TYR A 59 7.52 2.10 -9.55
CA TYR A 59 6.11 1.86 -9.23
C TYR A 59 5.41 0.82 -10.11
N LYS A 60 5.91 0.54 -11.32
CA LYS A 60 5.36 -0.52 -12.19
C LYS A 60 6.12 -1.85 -12.10
N ASN A 61 7.21 -1.89 -11.32
CA ASN A 61 8.02 -3.09 -11.04
C ASN A 61 8.53 -3.83 -12.31
N TYR A 62 8.79 -3.09 -13.39
CA TYR A 62 9.35 -3.70 -14.60
C TYR A 62 10.75 -4.28 -14.34
N LYS A 63 10.86 -5.60 -14.54
CA LYS A 63 12.10 -6.35 -14.34
C LYS A 63 13.19 -5.95 -15.34
N TYR A 64 12.81 -5.57 -16.55
CA TYR A 64 13.75 -5.19 -17.62
C TYR A 64 14.48 -3.86 -17.36
N LEU A 65 13.90 -2.95 -16.57
CA LEU A 65 14.48 -1.63 -16.26
C LEU A 65 15.65 -1.71 -15.25
N LYS A 66 16.69 -2.49 -15.56
CA LYS A 66 17.95 -2.54 -14.78
C LYS A 66 18.72 -1.21 -14.90
N LYS A 67 19.66 -0.94 -13.99
CA LYS A 67 20.45 0.31 -13.99
C LYS A 67 21.18 0.54 -15.32
N SER A 68 21.77 -0.50 -15.90
CA SER A 68 22.44 -0.45 -17.21
C SER A 68 21.47 -0.08 -18.33
N VAL A 69 20.29 -0.71 -18.36
CA VAL A 69 19.24 -0.45 -19.36
C VAL A 69 18.77 1.00 -19.29
N ARG A 70 18.48 1.51 -18.09
CA ARG A 70 18.08 2.92 -17.93
C ARG A 70 19.18 3.89 -18.35
N LYS A 71 20.45 3.56 -18.05
CA LYS A 71 21.60 4.36 -18.50
C LYS A 71 21.66 4.43 -20.03
N GLN A 72 21.42 3.31 -20.71
CA GLN A 72 21.37 3.25 -22.18
C GLN A 72 20.19 4.06 -22.72
N MET A 73 18.98 3.91 -22.15
CA MET A 73 17.81 4.71 -22.55
C MET A 73 18.07 6.21 -22.42
N TYR A 74 18.73 6.65 -21.33
CA TYR A 74 19.10 8.05 -21.19
C TYR A 74 20.11 8.51 -22.23
N ALA A 75 21.03 7.64 -22.66
CA ALA A 75 21.94 7.94 -23.77
C ALA A 75 21.16 8.04 -25.10
N ASN A 76 20.22 7.13 -25.35
CA ASN A 76 19.36 7.14 -26.54
C ASN A 76 18.52 8.41 -26.62
N VAL A 77 18.00 8.92 -25.48
CA VAL A 77 17.32 10.22 -25.43
C VAL A 77 18.23 11.36 -25.86
N GLN A 78 19.52 11.33 -25.51
CA GLN A 78 20.47 12.35 -25.98
C GLN A 78 20.77 12.25 -27.48
N ILE A 79 20.72 11.04 -28.05
CA ILE A 79 20.86 10.84 -29.50
C ILE A 79 19.62 11.42 -30.20
N LEU A 80 18.42 11.03 -29.76
CA LEU A 80 17.14 11.54 -30.25
C LEU A 80 17.09 13.07 -30.17
N ASN A 81 17.55 13.65 -29.06
CA ASN A 81 17.65 15.10 -28.90
C ASN A 81 18.50 15.76 -30.00
N LYS A 82 19.67 15.20 -30.30
CA LYS A 82 20.58 15.74 -31.34
C LYS A 82 20.01 15.58 -32.74
N GLU A 83 19.40 14.43 -33.01
CA GLU A 83 18.75 14.16 -34.30
C GLU A 83 17.59 15.13 -34.55
N PHE A 84 16.76 15.37 -33.52
CA PHE A 84 15.71 16.38 -33.60
C PHE A 84 16.27 17.79 -33.82
N ASP A 85 17.36 18.17 -33.14
CA ASP A 85 17.97 19.50 -33.34
C ASP A 85 18.47 19.68 -34.78
N GLN A 86 19.05 18.63 -35.38
CA GLN A 86 19.48 18.62 -36.79
C GLN A 86 18.28 18.69 -37.75
N TYR A 87 17.22 17.94 -37.46
CA TYR A 87 15.98 17.99 -38.22
C TYR A 87 15.35 19.40 -38.18
N ALA A 88 15.25 19.99 -36.99
CA ALA A 88 14.68 21.31 -36.77
C ALA A 88 15.51 22.43 -37.44
N ALA A 89 16.83 22.26 -37.56
CA ALA A 89 17.69 23.22 -38.25
C ALA A 89 17.55 23.17 -39.78
N THR A 90 17.18 22.00 -40.34
CA THR A 90 17.09 21.79 -41.80
C THR A 90 15.68 21.98 -42.34
N GLN A 91 14.66 21.85 -41.49
CA GLN A 91 13.28 21.96 -41.92
C GLN A 91 12.65 23.32 -41.66
N SER A 92 12.17 23.96 -42.73
CA SER A 92 11.28 25.13 -42.66
C SER A 92 9.84 24.67 -42.78
N VAL A 93 9.30 24.14 -41.69
CA VAL A 93 7.91 23.67 -41.66
C VAL A 93 6.98 24.83 -41.27
N ILE A 94 6.04 25.18 -42.14
CA ILE A 94 5.01 26.18 -41.87
C ILE A 94 3.67 25.46 -41.64
N PRO A 95 3.07 25.56 -40.45
CA PRO A 95 1.75 25.01 -40.19
C PRO A 95 0.70 25.65 -41.11
N SER A 96 -0.14 24.87 -41.76
CA SER A 96 -1.29 25.35 -42.55
C SER A 96 -2.51 25.60 -41.65
N ILE A 97 -2.31 26.25 -40.51
CA ILE A 97 -3.36 26.58 -39.54
C ILE A 97 -3.29 28.06 -39.16
N GLU A 98 -4.43 28.62 -38.77
CA GLU A 98 -4.47 29.96 -38.18
C GLU A 98 -3.74 29.95 -36.83
N MET A 99 -2.76 30.84 -36.68
CA MET A 99 -1.92 30.89 -35.47
C MET A 99 -2.39 32.03 -34.56
N PRO A 100 -2.62 31.77 -33.27
CA PRO A 100 -2.73 32.82 -32.27
C PRO A 100 -1.57 33.82 -32.36
N LYS A 101 -1.93 35.11 -32.35
CA LYS A 101 -0.97 36.21 -32.49
C LYS A 101 0.07 36.17 -31.36
N GLY A 102 1.35 36.26 -31.70
CA GLY A 102 2.46 36.25 -30.75
C GLY A 102 2.90 34.85 -30.29
N MET A 103 2.31 33.78 -30.82
CA MET A 103 2.66 32.39 -30.50
C MET A 103 3.27 31.63 -31.70
N GLU A 104 3.58 32.33 -32.79
CA GLU A 104 3.96 31.75 -34.08
C GLU A 104 5.18 30.83 -33.95
N GLU A 105 6.21 31.26 -33.20
CA GLU A 105 7.43 30.48 -33.01
C GLU A 105 7.23 29.22 -32.16
N LYS A 106 6.33 29.28 -31.17
CA LYS A 106 5.98 28.11 -30.34
C LYS A 106 5.20 27.09 -31.16
N ILE A 107 4.26 27.55 -31.99
CA ILE A 107 3.45 26.68 -32.85
C ILE A 107 4.29 26.07 -33.97
N LYS A 108 5.18 26.85 -34.61
CA LYS A 108 6.16 26.31 -35.56
C LYS A 108 7.00 25.21 -34.91
N HIS A 109 7.49 25.44 -33.69
CA HIS A 109 8.28 24.44 -32.98
C HIS A 109 7.48 23.16 -32.67
N LEU A 110 6.23 23.29 -32.21
CA LEU A 110 5.32 22.15 -32.02
C LEU A 110 5.09 21.40 -33.33
N TYR A 111 4.91 22.11 -34.42
CA TYR A 111 4.71 21.51 -35.73
C TYR A 111 5.98 20.81 -36.25
N THR A 112 7.17 21.35 -35.98
CA THR A 112 8.44 20.66 -36.23
C THR A 112 8.54 19.35 -35.43
N ILE A 113 8.15 19.36 -34.15
CA ILE A 113 8.08 18.15 -33.31
C ILE A 113 7.09 17.14 -33.93
N MET A 114 5.91 17.60 -34.34
CA MET A 114 4.90 16.76 -34.98
C MET A 114 5.39 16.10 -36.26
N SER A 115 6.05 16.88 -37.10
CA SER A 115 6.61 16.42 -38.37
C SER A 115 7.73 15.39 -38.14
N TYR A 116 8.59 15.62 -37.14
CA TYR A 116 9.64 14.68 -36.76
C TYR A 116 9.08 13.36 -36.22
N LEU A 117 8.09 13.44 -35.33
CA LEU A 117 7.47 12.28 -34.68
C LEU A 117 6.25 11.72 -35.44
N ARG A 118 6.14 12.01 -36.74
CA ARG A 118 5.02 11.55 -37.56
C ARG A 118 5.01 10.01 -37.66
N PRO A 119 3.88 9.34 -37.37
CA PRO A 119 3.82 7.89 -37.46
C PRO A 119 4.14 7.38 -38.87
N GLY A 120 4.84 6.25 -38.94
CA GLY A 120 5.29 5.62 -40.19
C GLY A 120 6.66 6.10 -40.66
N GLN A 121 7.16 7.23 -40.15
CA GLN A 121 8.53 7.70 -40.38
C GLN A 121 9.46 7.25 -39.24
N HIS A 122 9.70 8.12 -38.24
CA HIS A 122 10.58 7.85 -37.11
C HIS A 122 9.88 7.16 -35.92
N TYR A 123 8.55 7.18 -35.90
CA TYR A 123 7.72 6.65 -34.82
C TYR A 123 6.65 5.68 -35.35
N GLU A 124 6.30 4.67 -34.55
CA GLU A 124 5.19 3.76 -34.75
C GLU A 124 4.33 3.70 -33.49
N TYR A 125 3.01 3.88 -33.68
CA TYR A 125 2.05 3.78 -32.60
C TYR A 125 1.73 2.31 -32.30
N GLU A 126 1.87 1.91 -31.04
CA GLU A 126 1.45 0.60 -30.55
C GLU A 126 0.73 0.77 -29.21
N LYS A 127 -0.53 0.32 -29.13
CA LYS A 127 -1.34 0.40 -27.91
C LYS A 127 -0.70 -0.46 -26.81
N ALA A 128 -0.62 0.09 -25.59
CA ALA A 128 0.00 -0.57 -24.42
C ALA A 128 1.48 -0.95 -24.62
N ALA A 129 2.20 -0.21 -25.46
CA ALA A 129 3.66 -0.23 -25.47
C ALA A 129 4.22 0.34 -24.16
N ASN A 130 5.49 0.06 -23.86
CA ASN A 130 6.23 0.62 -22.73
C ASN A 130 7.41 1.48 -23.22
N PHE A 131 7.99 2.32 -22.35
CA PHE A 131 9.17 3.12 -22.71
C PHE A 131 10.38 2.28 -23.15
N GLY A 132 10.38 0.97 -22.85
CA GLY A 132 11.40 0.04 -23.32
C GLY A 132 11.46 -0.07 -24.83
N LYS A 133 10.29 -0.04 -25.50
CA LYS A 133 10.21 -0.01 -26.95
C LYS A 133 10.43 1.40 -27.52
N LEU A 134 9.99 2.42 -26.78
CA LEU A 134 10.09 3.81 -27.22
C LEU A 134 11.53 4.34 -27.24
N LEU A 135 12.33 3.96 -26.24
CA LEU A 135 13.67 4.51 -26.01
C LEU A 135 14.78 3.55 -26.42
N LYS A 136 14.54 2.75 -27.45
CA LYS A 136 15.59 1.98 -28.14
C LYS A 136 16.55 2.91 -28.88
N ASP A 137 17.60 2.34 -29.47
CA ASP A 137 18.59 3.11 -30.23
C ASP A 137 17.89 3.71 -31.48
N PRO A 138 17.65 5.04 -31.51
CA PRO A 138 16.86 5.67 -32.58
C PRO A 138 17.57 5.58 -33.95
N THR A 139 18.88 5.33 -33.95
CA THR A 139 19.67 5.20 -35.19
C THR A 139 19.52 3.84 -35.86
N LYS A 140 18.92 2.86 -35.17
CA LYS A 140 18.82 1.47 -35.62
C LYS A 140 17.40 0.95 -35.67
N GLU A 141 16.53 1.46 -34.80
CA GLU A 141 15.18 0.96 -34.63
C GLU A 141 14.20 2.14 -34.58
N LYS A 142 12.99 1.92 -35.10
CA LYS A 142 11.90 2.89 -34.97
C LYS A 142 11.48 3.03 -33.51
N LEU A 143 11.05 4.23 -33.14
CA LEU A 143 10.49 4.52 -31.82
C LEU A 143 9.09 3.92 -31.77
N ILE A 144 8.81 3.01 -30.84
CA ILE A 144 7.48 2.41 -30.69
C ILE A 144 6.90 2.80 -29.34
N GLY A 145 5.70 3.39 -29.32
CA GLY A 145 5.07 3.77 -28.06
C GLY A 145 3.57 3.96 -28.13
N ASP A 146 2.95 4.11 -26.97
CA ASP A 146 1.52 4.40 -26.83
C ASP A 146 1.24 5.91 -26.77
N CYS A 147 -0.02 6.28 -26.52
CA CYS A 147 -0.45 7.68 -26.43
C CYS A 147 0.26 8.44 -25.31
N ASN A 148 0.48 7.82 -24.14
CA ASN A 148 1.10 8.46 -22.99
C ASN A 148 2.60 8.70 -23.22
N GLN A 149 3.26 7.75 -23.87
CA GLN A 149 4.67 7.80 -24.24
C GLN A 149 4.96 8.85 -25.31
N ILE A 150 4.15 8.92 -26.36
CA ILE A 150 4.36 9.90 -27.41
C ILE A 150 4.09 11.32 -26.90
N VAL A 151 3.04 11.52 -26.10
CA VAL A 151 2.77 12.77 -25.40
C VAL A 151 3.95 13.17 -24.49
N THR A 152 4.58 12.20 -23.83
CA THR A 152 5.80 12.43 -23.04
C THR A 152 6.95 12.94 -23.90
N LEU A 153 7.21 12.34 -25.06
CA LEU A 153 8.29 12.77 -25.96
C LEU A 153 8.03 14.16 -26.53
N TYR A 154 6.81 14.44 -26.96
CA TYR A 154 6.42 15.77 -27.43
C TYR A 154 6.70 16.84 -26.37
N SER A 155 6.22 16.59 -25.16
CA SER A 155 6.38 17.51 -24.04
C SER A 155 7.85 17.70 -23.66
N HIS A 156 8.65 16.62 -23.70
CA HIS A 156 10.08 16.65 -23.46
C HIS A 156 10.81 17.50 -24.52
N LEU A 157 10.54 17.28 -25.81
CA LEU A 157 11.18 18.06 -26.88
C LEU A 157 10.80 19.54 -26.80
N TYR A 158 9.52 19.84 -26.54
CA TYR A 158 9.05 21.21 -26.35
C TYR A 158 9.71 21.91 -25.15
N ALA A 159 9.83 21.20 -24.03
CA ALA A 159 10.45 21.70 -22.79
C ALA A 159 11.93 22.07 -22.94
N ARG A 160 12.60 21.62 -24.02
CA ARG A 160 13.99 22.02 -24.30
C ARG A 160 14.11 23.47 -24.76
N LYS A 161 13.03 24.06 -25.30
CA LYS A 161 13.03 25.43 -25.84
C LYS A 161 12.06 26.35 -25.10
N TYR A 162 10.93 25.83 -24.62
CA TYR A 162 9.86 26.63 -24.03
C TYR A 162 9.42 26.08 -22.66
N PRO A 163 8.71 26.88 -21.85
CA PRO A 163 8.15 26.40 -20.59
C PRO A 163 7.17 25.24 -20.79
N ILE A 164 7.38 24.12 -20.11
CA ILE A 164 6.50 22.95 -20.20
C ILE A 164 5.09 23.26 -19.71
N SER A 165 4.94 24.27 -18.85
CA SER A 165 3.64 24.77 -18.37
C SER A 165 2.76 25.38 -19.44
N ASP A 166 3.32 25.71 -20.60
CA ASP A 166 2.54 26.15 -21.75
C ASP A 166 1.66 25.02 -22.29
N LEU A 167 2.06 23.76 -22.04
CA LEU A 167 1.31 22.58 -22.43
C LEU A 167 0.32 22.19 -21.33
N LYS A 168 -0.81 21.64 -21.78
CA LYS A 168 -1.82 20.98 -20.96
C LYS A 168 -2.08 19.59 -21.54
N ILE A 169 -2.67 18.70 -20.74
CA ILE A 169 -3.24 17.46 -21.25
C ILE A 169 -4.75 17.63 -21.37
N LYS A 170 -5.31 17.17 -22.48
CA LYS A 170 -6.76 17.09 -22.66
C LYS A 170 -7.15 15.60 -22.65
N ILE A 171 -8.01 15.24 -21.71
CA ILE A 171 -8.53 13.88 -21.55
C ILE A 171 -9.78 13.77 -22.42
N LEU A 172 -9.74 12.84 -23.38
CA LEU A 172 -10.81 12.54 -24.30
C LEU A 172 -11.34 11.14 -23.99
N PRO A 173 -12.57 10.79 -24.42
CA PRO A 173 -13.05 9.42 -24.32
C PRO A 173 -12.06 8.42 -24.95
N GLY A 174 -11.43 7.60 -24.11
CA GLY A 174 -10.52 6.52 -24.52
C GLY A 174 -9.09 6.91 -24.91
N HIS A 175 -8.70 8.20 -24.91
CA HIS A 175 -7.31 8.62 -25.21
C HIS A 175 -6.97 10.01 -24.64
N VAL A 176 -5.69 10.40 -24.74
CA VAL A 176 -5.17 11.70 -24.28
C VAL A 176 -4.47 12.40 -25.43
N CYS A 177 -4.68 13.71 -25.55
CA CYS A 177 -3.92 14.58 -26.45
C CYS A 177 -3.24 15.72 -25.69
N LEU A 178 -2.28 16.36 -26.35
CA LEU A 178 -1.70 17.61 -25.84
C LEU A 178 -2.57 18.79 -26.22
N HIS A 179 -2.54 19.84 -25.40
CA HIS A 179 -3.24 21.08 -25.65
C HIS A 179 -2.31 22.27 -25.45
N PHE A 180 -2.35 23.23 -26.37
CA PHE A 180 -1.59 24.47 -26.33
C PHE A 180 -2.47 25.61 -26.88
N GLU A 181 -2.82 26.59 -26.04
CA GLU A 181 -3.51 27.84 -26.42
C GLU A 181 -4.66 27.66 -27.45
N GLY A 182 -5.60 26.75 -27.17
CA GLY A 182 -6.76 26.50 -28.04
C GLY A 182 -6.54 25.48 -29.16
N LEU A 183 -5.31 25.00 -29.35
CA LEU A 183 -4.94 23.97 -30.32
C LEU A 183 -4.73 22.63 -29.62
N ASP A 184 -5.37 21.58 -30.13
CA ASP A 184 -5.14 20.21 -29.67
C ASP A 184 -4.15 19.51 -30.61
N ILE A 185 -3.20 18.80 -30.04
CA ILE A 185 -2.15 18.07 -30.76
C ILE A 185 -2.42 16.58 -30.57
N GLU A 186 -2.92 15.95 -31.62
CA GLU A 186 -3.11 14.51 -31.68
C GLU A 186 -1.77 13.82 -31.93
N ALA A 187 -1.04 13.57 -30.86
CA ALA A 187 0.32 13.05 -30.91
C ALA A 187 0.39 11.65 -31.54
N THR A 188 -0.71 10.88 -31.53
CA THR A 188 -0.75 9.53 -32.12
C THR A 188 -0.74 9.51 -33.65
N ASN A 189 -1.17 10.59 -34.30
CA ASN A 189 -1.17 10.72 -35.77
C ASN A 189 -0.43 11.96 -36.29
N GLY A 190 0.07 12.81 -35.39
CA GLY A 190 0.83 14.01 -35.74
C GLY A 190 -0.01 15.09 -36.39
N THR A 191 -1.25 15.30 -35.95
CA THR A 191 -2.16 16.32 -36.51
C THR A 191 -2.62 17.33 -35.46
N PHE A 192 -2.92 18.55 -35.92
CA PHE A 192 -3.66 19.52 -35.11
C PHE A 192 -5.16 19.25 -35.25
N LYS A 193 -5.86 19.31 -34.12
CA LYS A 193 -7.30 19.17 -34.04
C LYS A 193 -7.89 20.22 -33.11
N LYS A 194 -9.20 20.31 -33.12
CA LYS A 194 -9.99 21.12 -32.18
C LYS A 194 -11.14 20.26 -31.67
N TYR A 195 -10.91 19.57 -30.57
CA TYR A 195 -11.93 18.75 -29.93
C TYR A 195 -12.83 19.64 -29.09
N GLU A 196 -14.12 19.67 -29.44
CA GLU A 196 -15.16 20.39 -28.70
C GLU A 196 -15.62 19.61 -27.46
N GLU A 197 -15.72 18.28 -27.58
CA GLU A 197 -16.09 17.38 -26.48
C GLU A 197 -14.82 16.79 -25.83
N PHE A 198 -14.68 16.99 -24.52
CA PHE A 198 -13.61 16.42 -23.72
C PHE A 198 -14.02 16.30 -22.25
N ASP A 199 -13.43 15.35 -21.53
CA ASP A 199 -13.75 15.12 -20.12
C ASP A 199 -13.06 16.16 -19.23
N TYR A 200 -11.77 16.39 -19.47
CA TYR A 200 -10.96 17.28 -18.64
C TYR A 200 -9.86 17.98 -19.45
N LEU A 201 -9.59 19.25 -19.10
CA LEU A 201 -8.40 19.98 -19.53
C LEU A 201 -7.52 20.24 -18.30
N LEU A 202 -6.37 19.58 -18.23
CA LEU A 202 -5.56 19.49 -17.01
C LEU A 202 -4.14 20.00 -17.22
N PRO A 203 -3.44 20.42 -16.15
CA PRO A 203 -2.02 20.78 -16.23
C PRO A 203 -1.18 19.63 -16.77
N ILE A 204 -0.07 19.94 -17.46
CA ILE A 204 0.83 18.91 -18.01
C ILE A 204 1.35 17.93 -16.95
N THR A 205 1.45 18.35 -15.69
CA THR A 205 1.89 17.50 -14.57
C THR A 205 1.00 16.27 -14.36
N GLU A 206 -0.26 16.30 -14.79
CA GLU A 206 -1.15 15.14 -14.71
C GLU A 206 -0.68 13.95 -15.53
N ILE A 207 0.18 14.14 -16.54
CA ILE A 207 0.76 13.00 -17.27
C ILE A 207 1.47 12.02 -16.32
N ILE A 208 2.01 12.54 -15.21
CA ILE A 208 2.69 11.72 -14.22
C ILE A 208 1.67 10.92 -13.40
N SER A 209 0.57 11.53 -12.97
CA SER A 209 -0.47 10.85 -12.19
C SER A 209 -1.18 9.79 -13.04
N THR A 210 -1.50 10.10 -14.31
CA THR A 210 -2.12 9.16 -15.25
C THR A 210 -1.20 7.96 -15.50
N ASN A 211 0.09 8.19 -15.78
CA ASN A 211 1.06 7.12 -16.00
C ASN A 211 1.26 6.22 -14.77
N ILE A 212 1.21 6.79 -13.57
CA ILE A 212 1.34 6.03 -12.31
C ILE A 212 0.07 5.25 -12.01
N MET A 213 -1.10 5.70 -12.44
CA MET A 213 -2.36 5.00 -12.18
C MET A 213 -2.66 3.97 -13.26
N ASP A 214 -2.12 4.12 -14.46
CA ASP A 214 -2.20 3.13 -15.51
C ASP A 214 -1.40 1.87 -15.15
N VAL A 215 -2.11 0.74 -15.11
CA VAL A 215 -1.57 -0.60 -14.81
C VAL A 215 -1.76 -1.55 -15.99
N THR A 216 -2.31 -1.08 -17.10
CA THR A 216 -2.71 -1.92 -18.23
C THR A 216 -1.56 -2.17 -19.20
N ASP A 217 -0.50 -2.83 -18.74
CA ASP A 217 0.57 -3.31 -19.63
C ASP A 217 0.39 -4.81 -19.86
N SER A 218 -0.48 -5.19 -20.79
CA SER A 218 -0.69 -6.60 -21.18
C SER A 218 0.52 -7.22 -21.90
N THR A 219 1.55 -6.43 -22.21
CA THR A 219 2.68 -6.78 -23.09
C THR A 219 4.01 -7.00 -22.36
N ALA A 220 4.12 -6.64 -21.08
CA ALA A 220 5.34 -6.80 -20.29
C ALA A 220 5.17 -7.88 -19.22
N GLU A 221 6.23 -8.63 -18.89
CA GLU A 221 6.27 -9.46 -17.67
C GLU A 221 6.22 -8.53 -16.43
N VAL A 222 5.01 -8.15 -16.03
CA VAL A 222 4.77 -7.45 -14.78
C VAL A 222 4.88 -8.49 -13.67
N GLY A 223 5.91 -8.40 -12.84
CA GLY A 223 5.94 -9.19 -11.59
C GLY A 223 4.76 -8.78 -10.71
N SER A 224 4.28 -9.66 -9.83
CA SER A 224 3.25 -9.31 -8.85
C SER A 224 3.63 -8.01 -8.13
N ILE A 225 2.80 -6.97 -8.26
CA ILE A 225 3.05 -5.69 -7.61
C ILE A 225 2.63 -5.84 -6.15
N ASP A 226 3.58 -5.67 -5.25
CA ASP A 226 3.32 -5.65 -3.81
C ASP A 226 2.21 -4.63 -3.47
N PRO A 227 1.13 -5.01 -2.75
CA PRO A 227 0.03 -4.11 -2.44
C PRO A 227 0.45 -2.82 -1.71
N ARG A 228 1.56 -2.82 -0.96
CA ARG A 228 2.10 -1.60 -0.35
C ARG A 228 2.66 -0.64 -1.41
N THR A 229 3.17 -1.16 -2.52
CA THR A 229 3.57 -0.36 -3.68
C THR A 229 2.36 0.31 -4.35
N ILE A 230 1.22 -0.38 -4.43
CA ILE A 230 -0.04 0.19 -4.94
C ILE A 230 -0.51 1.34 -4.05
N VAL A 231 -0.50 1.18 -2.72
CA VAL A 231 -0.82 2.28 -1.79
C VAL A 231 0.12 3.47 -1.99
N LYS A 232 1.43 3.25 -2.12
CA LYS A 232 2.39 4.34 -2.36
C LYS A 232 2.15 5.06 -3.69
N ARG A 233 1.69 4.35 -4.73
CA ARG A 233 1.29 4.95 -6.02
C ARG A 233 0.09 5.85 -5.82
N ALA A 234 -0.96 5.34 -5.18
CA ALA A 234 -2.19 6.08 -4.98
C ALA A 234 -1.97 7.31 -4.07
N GLN A 235 -1.14 7.19 -3.03
CA GLN A 235 -0.75 8.32 -2.19
C GLN A 235 -0.01 9.38 -3.00
N LEU A 236 0.91 8.97 -3.88
CA LEU A 236 1.62 9.92 -4.70
C LEU A 236 0.71 10.59 -5.72
N ALA A 237 -0.17 9.84 -6.38
CA ALA A 237 -1.17 10.38 -7.29
C ALA A 237 -2.08 11.39 -6.58
N TYR A 238 -2.53 11.07 -5.35
CA TYR A 238 -3.28 11.99 -4.49
C TYR A 238 -2.53 13.31 -4.22
N MET A 239 -1.22 13.24 -3.99
CA MET A 239 -0.41 14.43 -3.71
C MET A 239 -0.15 15.32 -4.93
N ILE A 240 -0.18 14.77 -6.15
CA ILE A 240 0.24 15.51 -7.36
C ILE A 240 -0.91 15.84 -8.29
N SER A 241 -2.03 15.11 -8.21
CA SER A 241 -3.14 15.28 -9.14
C SER A 241 -4.08 16.41 -8.73
N SER A 242 -4.64 17.08 -9.72
CA SER A 242 -5.75 18.03 -9.63
C SER A 242 -7.11 17.33 -9.62
N MET A 243 -7.18 16.06 -10.04
CA MET A 243 -8.41 15.26 -10.04
C MET A 243 -8.67 14.61 -8.67
N GLN A 244 -8.87 15.43 -7.63
CA GLN A 244 -8.89 15.01 -6.23
C GLN A 244 -9.90 13.89 -5.92
N ASP A 245 -11.11 13.94 -6.48
CA ASP A 245 -12.12 12.90 -6.24
C ASP A 245 -11.69 11.52 -6.76
N LEU A 246 -11.12 11.48 -7.97
CA LEU A 246 -10.66 10.24 -8.60
C LEU A 246 -9.49 9.63 -7.82
N VAL A 247 -8.49 10.44 -7.49
CA VAL A 247 -7.30 9.95 -6.77
C VAL A 247 -7.62 9.60 -5.31
N THR A 248 -8.57 10.28 -4.67
CA THR A 248 -9.08 9.91 -3.35
C THR A 248 -9.77 8.54 -3.38
N LYS A 249 -10.66 8.32 -4.35
CA LYS A 249 -11.32 7.02 -4.54
C LYS A 249 -10.29 5.91 -4.76
N ASN A 250 -9.29 6.14 -5.60
CA ASN A 250 -8.22 5.18 -5.86
C ASN A 250 -7.36 4.91 -4.62
N LEU A 251 -7.05 5.93 -3.83
CA LEU A 251 -6.33 5.79 -2.56
C LEU A 251 -7.13 4.97 -1.55
N ASN A 252 -8.43 5.21 -1.42
CA ASN A 252 -9.31 4.46 -0.54
C ASN A 252 -9.38 2.99 -0.95
N ILE A 253 -9.52 2.70 -2.24
CA ILE A 253 -9.47 1.33 -2.77
C ILE A 253 -8.13 0.66 -2.45
N ALA A 254 -7.01 1.37 -2.64
CA ALA A 254 -5.68 0.84 -2.35
C ALA A 254 -5.50 0.52 -0.86
N TYR A 255 -5.94 1.40 0.06
CA TYR A 255 -5.91 1.14 1.49
C TYR A 255 -6.77 -0.06 1.88
N ARG A 256 -7.99 -0.15 1.35
CA ARG A 256 -8.89 -1.27 1.59
C ARG A 256 -8.24 -2.59 1.17
N ASN A 257 -7.74 -2.66 -0.06
CA ASN A 257 -7.13 -3.88 -0.61
C ASN A 257 -5.89 -4.31 0.17
N LEU A 258 -5.02 -3.36 0.54
CA LEU A 258 -3.86 -3.67 1.38
C LEU A 258 -4.27 -4.14 2.78
N GLY A 259 -5.24 -3.47 3.41
CA GLY A 259 -5.76 -3.87 4.73
C GLY A 259 -6.31 -5.29 4.72
N VAL A 260 -7.13 -5.64 3.72
CA VAL A 260 -7.67 -6.98 3.54
C VAL A 260 -6.57 -8.01 3.28
N SER A 261 -5.60 -7.72 2.40
CA SER A 261 -4.46 -8.61 2.15
C SER A 261 -3.69 -8.92 3.44
N LEU A 262 -3.37 -7.89 4.22
CA LEU A 262 -2.63 -8.02 5.48
C LEU A 262 -3.43 -8.79 6.55
N MET A 263 -4.75 -8.65 6.59
CA MET A 263 -5.61 -9.48 7.46
C MET A 263 -5.50 -10.96 7.09
N ASN A 264 -5.54 -11.28 5.80
CA ASN A 264 -5.43 -12.65 5.31
C ASN A 264 -4.04 -13.26 5.62
N GLU A 265 -2.99 -12.43 5.64
CA GLU A 265 -1.64 -12.79 6.08
C GLU A 265 -1.46 -12.82 7.61
N HIS A 266 -2.53 -12.59 8.39
CA HIS A 266 -2.51 -12.46 9.85
C HIS A 266 -1.61 -11.33 10.39
N ASN A 267 -1.30 -10.33 9.56
CA ASN A 267 -0.59 -9.12 9.95
C ASN A 267 -1.58 -8.03 10.41
N TYR A 268 -2.27 -8.31 11.51
CA TYR A 268 -3.40 -7.51 11.97
C TYR A 268 -3.04 -6.08 12.35
N GLU A 269 -1.89 -5.85 12.99
CA GLU A 269 -1.45 -4.49 13.38
C GLU A 269 -1.28 -3.59 12.14
N SER A 270 -0.61 -4.09 11.09
CA SER A 270 -0.46 -3.35 9.85
C SER A 270 -1.80 -3.19 9.13
N ALA A 271 -2.65 -4.22 9.12
CA ALA A 271 -3.96 -4.14 8.50
C ALA A 271 -4.82 -3.04 9.13
N ILE A 272 -4.94 -3.05 10.46
CA ILE A 272 -5.70 -2.06 11.23
C ILE A 272 -5.18 -0.64 10.94
N PHE A 273 -3.87 -0.44 10.94
CA PHE A 273 -3.28 0.87 10.60
C PHE A 273 -3.75 1.41 9.24
N PHE A 274 -3.80 0.58 8.19
CA PHE A 274 -4.25 1.04 6.87
C PHE A 274 -5.78 1.20 6.78
N LEU A 275 -6.54 0.39 7.51
CA LEU A 275 -7.99 0.53 7.59
C LEU A 275 -8.41 1.78 8.38
N GLU A 276 -7.64 2.16 9.41
CA GLU A 276 -7.79 3.44 10.12
C GLU A 276 -7.51 4.65 9.21
N LYS A 277 -6.55 4.53 8.28
CA LYS A 277 -6.32 5.55 7.24
C LYS A 277 -7.48 5.66 6.25
N LEU A 278 -8.15 4.56 5.97
CA LEU A 278 -9.37 4.53 5.15
C LEU A 278 -10.59 5.11 5.90
N GLY A 279 -10.66 4.94 7.22
CA GLY A 279 -11.80 5.36 8.04
C GLY A 279 -13.00 4.40 7.99
N ASP A 280 -12.81 3.17 7.50
CA ASP A 280 -13.87 2.14 7.42
C ASP A 280 -14.01 1.42 8.77
N ILE A 281 -14.92 1.93 9.61
CA ILE A 281 -15.13 1.46 10.99
C ILE A 281 -15.52 -0.03 11.01
N ASP A 282 -16.36 -0.48 10.08
CA ASP A 282 -16.84 -1.87 10.05
C ASP A 282 -15.71 -2.84 9.70
N LEU A 283 -14.86 -2.45 8.75
CA LEU A 283 -13.70 -3.25 8.37
C LEU A 283 -12.63 -3.26 9.47
N ILE A 284 -12.46 -2.15 10.20
CA ILE A 284 -11.60 -2.08 11.40
C ILE A 284 -12.10 -3.04 12.49
N LYS A 285 -13.40 -3.02 12.81
CA LYS A 285 -14.00 -3.95 13.79
C LYS A 285 -13.83 -5.41 13.36
N THR A 286 -13.99 -5.68 12.06
CA THR A 286 -13.74 -7.00 11.47
C THR A 286 -12.28 -7.44 11.66
N ALA A 287 -11.31 -6.54 11.41
CA ALA A 287 -9.90 -6.82 11.63
C ALA A 287 -9.60 -7.14 13.10
N TYR A 288 -10.17 -6.36 14.04
CA TYR A 288 -10.05 -6.60 15.48
C TYR A 288 -10.62 -7.95 15.90
N ARG A 289 -11.83 -8.29 15.43
CA ARG A 289 -12.45 -9.59 15.68
C ARG A 289 -11.60 -10.75 15.15
N ASN A 290 -11.10 -10.66 13.92
CA ASN A 290 -10.27 -11.70 13.31
C ASN A 290 -8.93 -11.88 14.04
N ALA A 291 -8.30 -10.78 14.45
CA ALA A 291 -7.10 -10.81 15.28
C ALA A 291 -7.36 -11.54 16.60
N SER A 292 -8.48 -11.22 17.25
CA SER A 292 -8.88 -11.85 18.51
C SER A 292 -9.06 -13.38 18.36
N ILE A 293 -9.79 -13.83 17.33
CA ILE A 293 -9.98 -15.26 17.03
C ILE A 293 -8.63 -15.94 16.78
N HIS A 294 -7.75 -15.31 15.99
CA HIS A 294 -6.43 -15.87 15.69
C HIS A 294 -5.58 -16.10 16.95
N TYR A 295 -5.54 -15.11 17.86
CA TYR A 295 -4.78 -15.24 19.10
C TYR A 295 -5.45 -16.18 20.12
N LEU A 296 -6.78 -16.25 20.12
CA LEU A 296 -7.52 -17.23 20.91
C LEU A 296 -7.13 -18.66 20.49
N ASN A 297 -7.09 -18.95 19.19
CA ASN A 297 -6.69 -20.26 18.67
C ASN A 297 -5.25 -20.63 19.04
N LYS A 298 -4.37 -19.62 19.15
CA LYS A 298 -2.98 -19.77 19.66
C LYS A 298 -2.87 -19.84 21.18
N LYS A 299 -3.99 -19.75 21.91
CA LYS A 299 -4.05 -19.66 23.38
C LYS A 299 -3.29 -18.46 23.96
N ASP A 300 -3.04 -17.42 23.15
CA ASP A 300 -2.55 -16.13 23.62
C ASP A 300 -3.73 -15.27 24.08
N PHE A 301 -4.23 -15.59 25.27
CA PHE A 301 -5.42 -14.93 25.80
C PHE A 301 -5.23 -13.44 26.09
N LYS A 302 -3.99 -13.00 26.33
CA LYS A 302 -3.69 -11.59 26.56
C LYS A 302 -3.96 -10.79 25.28
N LYS A 303 -3.43 -11.24 24.14
CA LYS A 303 -3.69 -10.59 22.84
C LYS A 303 -5.13 -10.78 22.38
N ALA A 304 -5.71 -11.97 22.56
CA ALA A 304 -7.10 -12.20 22.21
C ALA A 304 -8.05 -11.24 22.93
N SER A 305 -7.84 -11.03 24.24
CA SER A 305 -8.61 -10.09 25.05
C SER A 305 -8.38 -8.64 24.61
N TYR A 306 -7.12 -8.24 24.36
CA TYR A 306 -6.83 -6.89 23.87
C TYR A 306 -7.62 -6.54 22.59
N TYR A 307 -7.66 -7.47 21.64
CA TYR A 307 -8.32 -7.24 20.36
C TYR A 307 -9.85 -7.35 20.43
N VAL A 308 -10.41 -8.22 21.29
CA VAL A 308 -11.87 -8.36 21.38
C VAL A 308 -12.54 -7.11 21.95
N GLU A 309 -11.90 -6.44 22.91
CA GLU A 309 -12.40 -5.19 23.51
C GLU A 309 -12.56 -4.07 22.47
N LYS A 310 -11.83 -4.14 21.36
CA LYS A 310 -11.89 -3.16 20.27
C LYS A 310 -12.82 -3.56 19.12
N SER A 311 -13.39 -4.77 19.18
CA SER A 311 -14.28 -5.31 18.14
C SER A 311 -15.77 -5.19 18.47
N ASP A 312 -16.12 -4.85 19.71
CA ASP A 312 -17.47 -4.89 20.28
C ASP A 312 -18.15 -6.29 20.22
N ASP A 313 -17.39 -7.38 20.01
CA ASP A 313 -17.91 -8.76 19.97
C ASP A 313 -17.98 -9.36 21.38
N GLU A 314 -19.05 -9.04 22.11
CA GLU A 314 -19.30 -9.53 23.48
C GLU A 314 -19.42 -11.07 23.56
N LYS A 315 -19.88 -11.73 22.50
CA LYS A 315 -19.96 -13.20 22.46
C LYS A 315 -18.56 -13.82 22.41
N LEU A 316 -17.67 -13.26 21.60
CA LEU A 316 -16.28 -13.69 21.53
C LEU A 316 -15.53 -13.40 22.83
N LYS A 317 -15.81 -12.26 23.49
CA LYS A 317 -15.24 -11.91 24.79
C LYS A 317 -15.57 -12.95 25.86
N LYS A 318 -16.84 -13.35 25.98
CA LYS A 318 -17.26 -14.45 26.87
C LYS A 318 -16.57 -15.77 26.52
N THR A 319 -16.41 -16.06 25.22
CA THR A 319 -15.71 -17.27 24.75
C THR A 319 -14.23 -17.28 25.19
N ILE A 320 -13.55 -16.14 25.13
CA ILE A 320 -12.15 -16.01 25.58
C ILE A 320 -12.04 -16.24 27.09
N ILE A 321 -12.90 -15.60 27.89
CA ILE A 321 -12.92 -15.76 29.36
C ILE A 321 -13.16 -17.23 29.74
N ARG A 322 -14.11 -17.90 29.06
CA ARG A 322 -14.38 -19.33 29.28
C ARG A 322 -13.14 -20.19 28.99
N ASN A 323 -12.48 -19.95 27.86
CA ASN A 323 -11.28 -20.71 27.47
C ASN A 323 -10.09 -20.47 28.41
N GLN A 324 -9.95 -19.27 28.99
CA GLN A 324 -8.99 -19.01 30.06
C GLN A 324 -9.29 -19.86 31.30
N GLY A 325 -10.56 -19.88 31.74
CA GLY A 325 -11.02 -20.71 32.85
C GLY A 325 -10.72 -22.18 32.63
N ILE A 326 -11.10 -22.73 31.47
CA ILE A 326 -10.82 -24.12 31.08
C ILE A 326 -9.31 -24.40 31.06
N THR A 327 -8.50 -23.48 30.54
CA THR A 327 -7.04 -23.67 30.48
C THR A 327 -6.43 -23.76 31.88
N TYR A 328 -6.85 -22.91 32.82
CA TYR A 328 -6.38 -22.99 34.20
C TYR A 328 -6.91 -24.23 34.92
N TYR A 329 -8.16 -24.63 34.65
CA TYR A 329 -8.76 -25.84 35.19
C TYR A 329 -7.96 -27.09 34.79
N ASN A 330 -7.63 -27.21 33.49
CA ASN A 330 -6.83 -28.33 32.98
C ASN A 330 -5.40 -28.35 33.53
N LYS A 331 -4.85 -27.19 33.91
CA LYS A 331 -3.58 -27.06 34.63
C LYS A 331 -3.69 -27.32 36.14
N LYS A 332 -4.87 -27.74 36.62
CA LYS A 332 -5.20 -27.95 38.03
C LYS A 332 -5.01 -26.70 38.91
N ASN A 333 -4.99 -25.51 38.29
CA ASN A 333 -5.01 -24.24 39.00
C ASN A 333 -6.46 -23.80 39.19
N TYR A 334 -7.16 -24.50 40.08
CA TYR A 334 -8.60 -24.36 40.26
C TYR A 334 -9.00 -23.01 40.84
N LYS A 335 -8.19 -22.43 41.73
CA LYS A 335 -8.42 -21.07 42.24
C LYS A 335 -8.53 -20.05 41.11
N LYS A 336 -7.54 -20.02 40.22
CA LYS A 336 -7.54 -19.07 39.09
C LYS A 336 -8.60 -19.42 38.04
N ALA A 337 -8.88 -20.70 37.82
CA ALA A 337 -9.98 -21.10 36.94
C ALA A 337 -11.33 -20.61 37.47
N SER A 338 -11.57 -20.74 38.78
CA SER A 338 -12.78 -20.27 39.45
C SER A 338 -13.00 -18.77 39.27
N GLU A 339 -11.95 -17.95 39.37
CA GLU A 339 -12.04 -16.50 39.12
C GLU A 339 -12.61 -16.17 37.73
N TYR A 340 -12.21 -16.91 36.69
CA TYR A 340 -12.72 -16.72 35.33
C TYR A 340 -14.17 -17.21 35.18
N PHE A 341 -14.52 -18.38 35.75
CA PHE A 341 -15.89 -18.89 35.69
C PHE A 341 -16.88 -18.03 36.49
N GLN A 342 -16.45 -17.48 37.64
CA GLN A 342 -17.23 -16.51 38.42
C GLN A 342 -17.54 -15.25 37.62
N LYS A 343 -16.55 -14.69 36.90
CA LYS A 343 -16.76 -13.51 36.04
C LYS A 343 -17.84 -13.73 34.97
N MET A 344 -18.09 -14.98 34.57
CA MET A 344 -19.12 -15.33 33.60
C MET A 344 -20.44 -15.79 34.23
N GLY A 345 -20.51 -15.94 35.56
CA GLY A 345 -21.66 -16.54 36.24
C GLY A 345 -21.82 -18.05 36.01
N ASP A 346 -20.78 -18.77 35.60
CA ASP A 346 -20.82 -20.23 35.40
C ASP A 346 -20.67 -20.96 36.74
N LEU A 347 -21.76 -21.04 37.50
CA LEU A 347 -21.77 -21.61 38.85
C LEU A 347 -21.40 -23.09 38.89
N GLU A 348 -21.73 -23.85 37.84
CA GLU A 348 -21.38 -25.27 37.76
C GLU A 348 -19.87 -25.46 37.66
N MET A 349 -19.20 -24.71 36.78
CA MET A 349 -17.75 -24.77 36.68
C MET A 349 -17.04 -24.23 37.93
N VAL A 350 -17.62 -23.25 38.62
CA VAL A 350 -17.11 -22.79 39.93
C VAL A 350 -17.17 -23.91 40.97
N LYS A 351 -18.28 -24.67 41.04
CA LYS A 351 -18.38 -25.85 41.91
C LYS A 351 -17.35 -26.92 41.51
N ALA A 352 -17.20 -27.19 40.21
CA ALA A 352 -16.21 -28.14 39.71
C ALA A 352 -14.77 -27.74 40.09
N CYS A 353 -14.42 -26.44 40.00
CA CYS A 353 -13.12 -25.93 40.48
C CYS A 353 -12.92 -26.22 41.97
N LYS A 354 -13.92 -25.91 42.82
CA LYS A 354 -13.83 -26.17 44.26
C LYS A 354 -13.62 -27.66 44.56
N MET A 355 -14.34 -28.55 43.87
CA MET A 355 -14.17 -29.99 44.05
C MET A 355 -12.86 -30.54 43.47
N GLY A 356 -12.34 -29.91 42.41
CA GLY A 356 -10.99 -30.17 41.90
C GLY A 356 -9.91 -29.82 42.94
N GLU A 357 -10.05 -28.68 43.61
CA GLU A 357 -9.13 -28.25 44.68
C GLU A 357 -9.25 -29.16 45.91
N TYR A 358 -10.48 -29.52 46.31
CA TYR A 358 -10.73 -30.52 47.34
C TYR A 358 -10.00 -31.83 47.04
N SER A 359 -10.07 -32.29 45.79
CA SER A 359 -9.41 -33.53 45.36
C SER A 359 -7.89 -33.45 45.45
N LEU A 360 -7.28 -32.29 45.15
CA LEU A 360 -5.84 -32.08 45.35
C LEU A 360 -5.44 -32.11 46.82
N LEU A 361 -6.25 -31.50 47.69
CA LEU A 361 -6.02 -31.54 49.14
C LEU A 361 -6.16 -32.96 49.68
N SER A 362 -7.18 -33.70 49.23
CA SER A 362 -7.37 -35.11 49.56
C SER A 362 -6.17 -35.97 49.18
N GLN A 363 -5.55 -35.72 48.02
CA GLN A 363 -4.32 -36.42 47.62
C GLN A 363 -3.14 -36.18 48.58
N LYS A 364 -3.02 -34.95 49.14
CA LYS A 364 -1.95 -34.63 50.12
C LYS A 364 -2.07 -35.42 51.42
N ILE A 365 -3.29 -35.83 51.78
CA ILE A 365 -3.57 -36.57 53.03
C ILE A 365 -3.84 -38.06 52.80
N ARG A 366 -3.63 -38.59 51.58
CA ARG A 366 -3.93 -39.99 51.22
C ARG A 366 -3.21 -41.02 52.10
N GLY A 367 -2.05 -40.66 52.67
CA GLY A 367 -1.25 -41.53 53.55
C GLY A 367 -1.61 -41.46 55.04
N VAL A 368 -2.55 -40.60 55.43
CA VAL A 368 -2.94 -40.40 56.83
C VAL A 368 -3.82 -41.57 57.29
N LYS A 369 -3.35 -42.34 58.28
CA LYS A 369 -4.04 -43.54 58.79
C LYS A 369 -4.48 -43.46 60.25
N THR A 370 -3.93 -42.52 61.02
CA THR A 370 -4.19 -42.40 62.45
C THR A 370 -4.75 -41.03 62.82
N VAL A 371 -5.48 -40.94 63.92
CA VAL A 371 -5.97 -39.67 64.49
C VAL A 371 -4.80 -38.72 64.81
N ALA A 372 -3.70 -39.25 65.33
CA ALA A 372 -2.50 -38.46 65.64
C ALA A 372 -1.87 -37.84 64.38
N ASP A 373 -1.86 -38.56 63.25
CA ASP A 373 -1.38 -38.01 61.97
C ASP A 373 -2.38 -37.04 61.35
N ALA A 374 -3.69 -37.31 61.48
CA ALA A 374 -4.72 -36.41 60.99
C ALA A 374 -4.71 -35.05 61.71
N LYS A 375 -4.38 -35.00 63.02
CA LYS A 375 -4.16 -33.75 63.77
C LYS A 375 -3.11 -32.84 63.11
N LYS A 376 -2.04 -33.41 62.55
CA LYS A 376 -0.98 -32.65 61.86
C LYS A 376 -1.48 -31.98 60.57
N HIS A 377 -2.61 -32.43 60.02
CA HIS A 377 -3.21 -31.91 58.79
C HIS A 377 -4.56 -31.20 59.02
N ARG A 378 -4.87 -30.78 60.26
CA ARG A 378 -6.15 -30.14 60.62
C ARG A 378 -6.54 -28.99 59.68
N SER A 379 -5.60 -28.11 59.32
CA SER A 379 -5.84 -27.00 58.39
C SER A 379 -6.23 -27.44 56.98
N VAL A 380 -5.71 -28.59 56.52
CA VAL A 380 -6.09 -29.18 55.23
C VAL A 380 -7.54 -29.67 55.28
N TYR A 381 -7.93 -30.36 56.36
CA TYR A 381 -9.31 -30.80 56.55
C TYR A 381 -10.30 -29.63 56.69
N GLN A 382 -9.90 -28.55 57.35
CA GLN A 382 -10.72 -27.33 57.46
C GLN A 382 -10.95 -26.70 56.09
N HIS A 383 -9.89 -26.55 55.29
CA HIS A 383 -10.00 -26.03 53.92
C HIS A 383 -10.87 -26.97 53.04
N MET A 384 -10.71 -28.28 53.17
CA MET A 384 -11.56 -29.26 52.48
C MET A 384 -13.04 -29.11 52.86
N LEU A 385 -13.36 -28.90 54.14
CA LEU A 385 -14.73 -28.65 54.60
C LEU A 385 -15.30 -27.36 53.99
N GLU A 386 -14.51 -26.28 53.97
CA GLU A 386 -14.91 -24.99 53.37
C GLU A 386 -15.23 -25.14 51.87
N LEU A 387 -14.37 -25.83 51.11
CA LEU A 387 -14.57 -26.06 49.69
C LEU A 387 -15.82 -26.90 49.41
N ALA A 388 -16.01 -28.00 50.13
CA ALA A 388 -17.15 -28.90 49.93
C ALA A 388 -18.49 -28.21 50.28
N THR A 389 -18.53 -27.50 51.41
CA THR A 389 -19.70 -26.70 51.81
C THR A 389 -20.00 -25.64 50.77
N SER A 390 -18.97 -24.91 50.32
CA SER A 390 -19.11 -23.87 49.29
C SER A 390 -19.48 -24.42 47.92
N ALA A 391 -19.26 -25.70 47.64
CA ALA A 391 -19.67 -26.38 46.41
C ALA A 391 -21.09 -26.98 46.51
N GLY A 392 -21.62 -27.12 47.73
CA GLY A 392 -22.87 -27.83 48.02
C GLY A 392 -22.73 -29.35 47.98
N ASP A 393 -21.52 -29.89 48.18
CA ASP A 393 -21.29 -31.34 48.29
C ASP A 393 -21.36 -31.78 49.76
N GLU A 394 -22.57 -32.11 50.20
CA GLU A 394 -22.84 -32.49 51.60
C GLU A 394 -22.11 -33.77 52.02
N LYS A 395 -21.87 -34.69 51.09
CA LYS A 395 -21.18 -35.95 51.40
C LYS A 395 -19.70 -35.67 51.70
N ALA A 396 -19.04 -34.88 50.85
CA ALA A 396 -17.67 -34.45 51.08
C ALA A 396 -17.54 -33.59 52.34
N ALA A 397 -18.49 -32.67 52.57
CA ALA A 397 -18.52 -31.82 53.76
C ALA A 397 -18.69 -32.64 55.04
N ALA A 398 -19.61 -33.62 55.07
CA ALA A 398 -19.82 -34.51 56.21
C ALA A 398 -18.55 -35.32 56.53
N SER A 399 -17.87 -35.86 55.51
CA SER A 399 -16.63 -36.62 55.69
C SER A 399 -15.50 -35.78 56.31
N ALA A 400 -15.33 -34.54 55.86
CA ALA A 400 -14.34 -33.63 56.42
C ALA A 400 -14.70 -33.22 57.86
N ARG A 401 -15.99 -32.96 58.13
CA ARG A 401 -16.52 -32.59 59.45
C ARG A 401 -16.35 -33.71 60.48
N ASP A 402 -16.66 -34.95 60.12
CA ASP A 402 -16.46 -36.12 60.98
C ASP A 402 -14.97 -36.31 61.34
N THR A 403 -14.08 -36.14 60.36
CA THR A 403 -12.63 -36.20 60.62
C THR A 403 -12.19 -35.10 61.57
N LEU A 404 -12.64 -33.86 61.35
CA LEU A 404 -12.35 -32.71 62.22
C LEU A 404 -12.90 -32.88 63.64
N ALA A 405 -14.03 -33.56 63.82
CA ALA A 405 -14.59 -33.84 65.15
C ALA A 405 -13.76 -34.84 65.95
N LYS A 406 -12.98 -35.69 65.27
CA LYS A 406 -12.14 -36.74 65.87
C LYS A 406 -10.71 -36.29 66.18
N ILE A 407 -10.27 -35.13 65.68
CA ILE A 407 -8.90 -34.59 65.83
C ILE A 407 -8.87 -33.28 66.64
#